data_AF-A0A9C8ZQS0-F1
#
_entry.id   AF-A0A9C8ZQS0-F1
#
_cell.length_a   1.000
_cell.length_b   1.000
_cell.length_c   1.000
_cell.angle_alpha   90.00
_cell.angle_beta   90.00
_cell.angle_gamma   90.00
#
_symmetry.space_group_name_H-M   'P 1'
#
loop_
_entity.id
_entity.type
_entity.pdbx_description
1 polymer ?
#
loop_
_entity_poly.entity_id
_entity_poly.type
_entity_poly.pdbx_seq_one_letter_code
_entity_poly.pdbx_strand_id
1 'polypeptide(L)'
;MKYIIPAAIAIGVGLVTLVTYFFEGADILNLRLVLTNWAVILGGLAVLVGVLNLLLVHARRVQSQARGWVYSLVTIAAALFMILVGSGEGLRSGISPLYEETSVTRVLFSGVVVASQAALASLVMFFLVLAAMRMMRSRPNLWSVGFLAAVLITLIGWMPFGFMSTVNRIRDWLISVPASAGARGIILGVALGTLTVGIRVLTGVERPYKD
;
A
#
# COMPACT_ATOMS: atom_id res chain seq x y z
N MET A 1 -21.41 11.52 -27.63
CA MET A 1 -20.69 12.78 -27.31
C MET A 1 -20.47 12.99 -25.80
N LYS A 2 -21.38 12.53 -24.92
CA LYS A 2 -21.35 12.71 -23.46
C LYS A 2 -20.03 12.31 -22.75
N TYR A 3 -19.29 11.34 -23.30
CA TYR A 3 -18.07 10.79 -22.69
C TYR A 3 -16.76 11.24 -23.34
N ILE A 4 -16.85 11.96 -24.47
CA ILE A 4 -15.68 12.42 -25.23
C ILE A 4 -15.13 13.69 -24.58
N ILE A 5 -16.02 14.58 -24.14
CA ILE A 5 -15.65 15.85 -23.51
C ILE A 5 -14.90 15.63 -22.18
N PRO A 6 -15.39 14.80 -21.23
CA PRO A 6 -14.66 14.54 -19.99
C PRO A 6 -13.29 13.88 -20.22
N ALA A 7 -13.21 12.94 -21.17
CA ALA A 7 -11.96 12.29 -21.52
C ALA A 7 -10.95 13.28 -22.14
N ALA A 8 -11.40 14.15 -23.05
CA ALA A 8 -10.55 15.18 -23.65
C ALA A 8 -10.02 16.17 -22.61
N ILE A 9 -10.86 16.57 -21.64
CA ILE A 9 -10.46 17.43 -20.52
C ILE A 9 -9.41 16.73 -19.66
N ALA A 10 -9.67 15.47 -19.25
CA ALA A 10 -8.74 14.71 -18.40
C ALA A 10 -7.37 14.53 -19.08
N ILE A 11 -7.37 14.16 -20.36
CA ILE A 11 -6.14 14.04 -21.16
C ILE A 11 -5.44 15.39 -21.28
N GLY A 12 -6.17 16.45 -21.64
CA GLY A 12 -5.61 17.80 -21.81
C GLY A 12 -4.98 18.34 -20.53
N VAL A 13 -5.69 18.27 -19.41
CA VAL A 13 -5.18 18.70 -18.10
C VAL A 13 -3.98 17.87 -17.66
N GLY A 14 -4.03 16.56 -17.88
CA GLY A 14 -2.92 15.66 -17.55
C GLY A 14 -1.66 15.96 -18.38
N LEU A 15 -1.80 16.17 -19.69
CA LEU A 15 -0.70 16.56 -20.57
C LEU A 15 -0.14 17.94 -20.21
N VAL A 16 -0.99 18.94 -19.98
CA VAL A 16 -0.55 20.28 -19.54
C VAL A 16 0.24 20.18 -18.24
N THR A 17 -0.28 19.43 -17.25
CA THR A 17 0.41 19.23 -15.98
C THR A 17 1.77 18.59 -16.18
N LEU A 18 1.88 17.54 -17.01
CA LEU A 18 3.16 16.89 -17.32
C LEU A 18 4.13 17.83 -18.02
N VAL A 19 3.68 18.56 -19.02
CA VAL A 19 4.52 19.50 -19.78
C VAL A 19 5.11 20.58 -18.86
N THR A 20 4.34 21.07 -17.88
CA THR A 20 4.84 22.10 -16.94
C THR A 20 6.08 21.65 -16.15
N TYR A 21 6.30 20.35 -15.93
CA TYR A 21 7.49 19.85 -15.23
C TYR A 21 8.79 20.06 -16.00
N PHE A 22 8.73 20.25 -17.33
CA PHE A 22 9.91 20.43 -18.17
C PHE A 22 10.36 21.89 -18.31
N PHE A 23 9.58 22.85 -17.82
CA PHE A 23 9.86 24.28 -17.97
C PHE A 23 9.97 24.99 -16.62
N GLU A 24 10.88 25.96 -16.56
CA GLU A 24 11.09 26.83 -15.40
C GLU A 24 10.37 28.17 -15.60
N GLY A 25 9.74 28.69 -14.55
CA GLY A 25 9.04 29.98 -14.57
C GLY A 25 7.98 30.09 -13.47
N ALA A 26 7.81 31.28 -12.91
CA ALA A 26 6.87 31.53 -11.82
C ALA A 26 5.41 31.21 -12.23
N ASP A 27 5.00 31.63 -13.43
CA ASP A 27 3.64 31.38 -13.94
C ASP A 27 3.38 29.89 -14.22
N ILE A 28 4.40 29.18 -14.71
CA ILE A 28 4.34 27.73 -14.99
C ILE A 28 4.22 26.95 -13.68
N LEU A 29 5.00 27.34 -12.66
CA LEU A 29 4.91 26.77 -11.32
C LEU A 29 3.53 27.02 -10.71
N ASN A 30 2.99 28.24 -10.82
CA ASN A 30 1.66 28.57 -10.30
C ASN A 30 0.58 27.74 -10.98
N LEU A 31 0.61 27.60 -12.31
CA LEU A 31 -0.33 26.75 -13.04
C LEU A 31 -0.26 25.29 -12.58
N ARG A 32 0.96 24.74 -12.45
CA ARG A 32 1.17 23.38 -11.94
C ARG A 32 0.57 23.22 -10.55
N LEU A 33 0.87 24.14 -9.64
CA LEU A 33 0.38 24.09 -8.26
C LEU A 33 -1.15 24.14 -8.19
N VAL A 34 -1.78 25.01 -8.99
CA VAL A 34 -3.24 25.06 -9.08
C VAL A 34 -3.79 23.71 -9.53
N LEU A 35 -3.31 23.15 -10.65
CA LEU A 35 -3.79 21.87 -11.17
C LEU A 35 -3.56 20.71 -10.21
N THR A 36 -2.39 20.64 -9.56
CA THR A 36 -2.10 19.60 -8.57
C THR A 36 -2.93 19.78 -7.29
N ASN A 37 -3.20 21.01 -6.86
CA ASN A 37 -4.07 21.26 -5.71
C ASN A 37 -5.51 20.81 -5.97
N TRP A 38 -6.05 21.08 -7.15
CA TRP A 38 -7.34 20.53 -7.57
C TRP A 38 -7.33 19.00 -7.53
N ALA A 39 -6.26 18.36 -8.03
CA ALA A 39 -6.12 16.91 -7.96
C ALA A 39 -6.09 16.37 -6.52
N VAL A 40 -5.39 17.06 -5.60
CA VAL A 40 -5.36 16.70 -4.17
C VAL A 40 -6.75 16.84 -3.53
N ILE A 41 -7.47 17.93 -3.82
CA ILE A 41 -8.83 18.15 -3.31
C ILE A 41 -9.77 17.06 -3.82
N LEU A 42 -9.75 16.76 -5.12
CA LEU A 42 -10.54 15.70 -5.72
C LEU A 42 -10.17 14.32 -5.16
N GLY A 43 -8.89 14.07 -4.91
CA GLY A 43 -8.41 12.85 -4.25
C GLY A 43 -8.96 12.71 -2.83
N GLY A 44 -8.96 13.79 -2.05
CA GLY A 44 -9.57 13.81 -0.72
C GLY A 44 -11.08 13.52 -0.77
N LEU A 45 -11.81 14.14 -1.70
CA LEU A 45 -13.24 13.85 -1.91
C LEU A 45 -13.47 12.41 -2.36
N ALA A 46 -12.61 11.85 -3.21
CA ALA A 46 -12.71 10.46 -3.65
C ALA A 46 -12.55 9.48 -2.48
N VAL A 47 -11.65 9.75 -1.54
CA VAL A 47 -11.53 8.97 -0.30
C VAL A 47 -12.82 9.03 0.52
N LEU A 48 -13.42 10.21 0.68
CA LEU A 48 -14.70 10.36 1.37
C LEU A 48 -15.82 9.57 0.68
N VAL A 49 -15.93 9.66 -0.64
CA VAL A 49 -16.89 8.88 -1.44
C VAL A 49 -16.64 7.38 -1.28
N GLY A 50 -15.37 6.95 -1.24
CA GLY A 50 -15.00 5.55 -0.99
C GLY A 50 -15.46 5.03 0.37
N VAL A 51 -15.24 5.82 1.44
CA VAL A 51 -15.71 5.50 2.79
C VAL A 51 -17.24 5.46 2.84
N LEU A 52 -17.92 6.45 2.25
CA LEU A 52 -19.39 6.48 2.17
C LEU A 52 -19.92 5.26 1.41
N ASN A 53 -19.30 4.89 0.29
CA ASN A 53 -19.67 3.72 -0.47
C ASN A 53 -19.52 2.43 0.35
N LEU A 54 -18.43 2.27 1.08
CA LEU A 54 -18.22 1.16 2.01
C LEU A 54 -19.37 1.10 3.03
N LEU A 55 -19.66 2.21 3.70
CA LEU A 55 -20.73 2.28 4.69
C LEU A 55 -22.11 1.97 4.08
N LEU A 56 -22.42 2.49 2.89
CA LEU A 56 -23.69 2.24 2.20
C LEU A 56 -23.85 0.78 1.80
N VAL A 57 -22.81 0.16 1.23
CA VAL A 57 -22.84 -1.26 0.84
C VAL A 57 -23.09 -2.14 2.06
N HIS A 58 -22.38 -1.89 3.16
CA HIS A 58 -22.57 -2.64 4.39
C HIS A 58 -23.92 -2.34 5.06
N ALA A 59 -24.41 -1.10 5.01
CA ALA A 59 -25.71 -0.72 5.57
C ALA A 59 -26.86 -1.41 4.82
N ARG A 60 -26.81 -1.46 3.48
CA ARG A 60 -27.79 -2.21 2.67
C ARG A 60 -27.74 -3.70 2.99
N ARG A 61 -26.55 -4.27 3.22
CA ARG A 61 -26.39 -5.67 3.64
C ARG A 61 -27.03 -5.96 5.00
N VAL A 62 -26.93 -5.01 5.94
CA VAL A 62 -27.57 -5.08 7.25
C VAL A 62 -29.09 -4.96 7.14
N GLN A 63 -29.59 -3.99 6.38
CA GLN A 63 -31.03 -3.77 6.17
C GLN A 63 -31.70 -4.97 5.50
N SER A 64 -31.05 -5.55 4.50
CA SER A 64 -31.53 -6.75 3.79
C SER A 64 -31.32 -8.06 4.56
N GLN A 65 -30.72 -8.02 5.75
CA GLN A 65 -30.34 -9.19 6.55
C GLN A 65 -29.61 -10.27 5.73
N ALA A 66 -28.79 -9.86 4.76
CA ALA A 66 -28.10 -10.80 3.90
C ALA A 66 -27.13 -11.69 4.71
N ARG A 67 -26.73 -12.82 4.12
CA ARG A 67 -25.80 -13.75 4.77
C ARG A 67 -24.53 -13.02 5.24
N GLY A 68 -24.23 -13.13 6.53
CA GLY A 68 -23.08 -12.46 7.15
C GLY A 68 -23.30 -10.98 7.51
N TRP A 69 -24.55 -10.51 7.62
CA TRP A 69 -24.87 -9.12 7.97
C TRP A 69 -24.26 -8.67 9.31
N VAL A 70 -24.10 -9.57 10.28
CA VAL A 70 -23.45 -9.27 11.57
C VAL A 70 -22.02 -8.78 11.38
N TYR A 71 -21.25 -9.39 10.47
CA TYR A 71 -19.90 -8.91 10.15
C TYR A 71 -19.93 -7.52 9.52
N SER A 72 -20.98 -7.20 8.76
CA SER A 72 -21.15 -5.85 8.20
C SER A 72 -21.46 -4.80 9.27
N LEU A 73 -22.17 -5.16 10.34
CA LEU A 73 -22.32 -4.29 11.51
C LEU A 73 -20.97 -4.02 12.17
N VAL A 74 -20.15 -5.05 12.37
CA VAL A 74 -18.79 -4.88 12.94
C VAL A 74 -17.94 -3.96 12.06
N THR A 75 -17.99 -4.12 10.73
CA THR A 75 -17.27 -3.23 9.80
C THR A 75 -17.73 -1.78 9.92
N ILE A 76 -19.04 -1.52 9.93
CA ILE A 76 -19.60 -0.18 10.08
C ILE A 76 -19.16 0.43 11.41
N ALA A 77 -19.32 -0.31 12.51
CA ALA A 77 -18.96 0.16 13.85
C ALA A 77 -17.46 0.49 13.94
N ALA A 78 -16.59 -0.38 13.43
CA ALA A 78 -15.15 -0.17 13.40
C ALA A 78 -14.76 1.04 12.53
N ALA A 79 -15.37 1.20 11.36
CA ALA A 79 -15.13 2.34 10.48
C ALA A 79 -15.54 3.66 11.14
N LEU A 80 -16.74 3.73 11.72
CA LEU A 80 -17.22 4.92 12.43
C LEU A 80 -16.35 5.21 13.66
N PHE A 81 -16.00 4.19 14.43
CA PHE A 81 -15.12 4.34 15.59
C PHE A 81 -13.76 4.93 15.20
N MET A 82 -13.13 4.41 14.14
CA MET A 82 -11.84 4.92 13.66
C MET A 82 -11.93 6.36 13.16
N ILE A 83 -13.00 6.71 12.44
CA ILE A 83 -13.23 8.08 11.97
C ILE A 83 -13.40 9.04 13.16
N LEU A 84 -14.22 8.68 14.15
CA LEU A 84 -14.49 9.51 15.32
C LEU A 84 -13.24 9.70 16.18
N VAL A 85 -12.48 8.63 16.47
CA VAL A 85 -11.25 8.73 17.28
C VAL A 85 -10.17 9.51 16.52
N GLY A 86 -9.91 9.16 15.26
CA GLY A 86 -8.86 9.79 14.46
C GLY A 86 -9.12 11.27 14.18
N SER A 87 -10.36 11.64 13.84
CA SER A 87 -10.73 13.06 13.68
C SER A 87 -10.73 13.81 15.01
N GLY A 88 -11.21 13.19 16.09
CA GLY A 88 -11.24 13.80 17.41
C GLY A 88 -9.86 14.12 17.97
N GLU A 89 -8.88 13.22 17.80
CA GLU A 89 -7.49 13.49 18.17
C GLU A 89 -6.83 14.48 17.22
N GLY A 90 -7.00 14.32 15.90
CA GLY A 90 -6.34 15.16 14.90
C GLY A 90 -6.79 16.63 14.94
N LEU A 91 -8.07 16.88 15.23
CA LEU A 91 -8.61 18.24 15.38
C LEU A 91 -8.09 18.93 16.66
N ARG A 92 -7.70 18.16 17.69
CA ARG A 92 -7.22 18.71 18.97
C ARG A 92 -5.73 19.03 18.95
N SER A 93 -4.92 18.15 18.39
CA SER A 93 -3.46 18.29 18.43
C SER A 93 -2.90 19.12 17.26
N GLY A 94 -3.65 19.27 16.15
CA GLY A 94 -3.18 20.00 14.97
C GLY A 94 -2.07 19.29 14.19
N ILE A 95 -1.68 18.09 14.63
CA ILE A 95 -0.71 17.18 14.03
C ILE A 95 -1.39 15.84 13.78
N SER A 96 -0.85 15.03 12.86
CA SER A 96 -1.44 13.71 12.63
C SER A 96 -1.31 12.84 13.89
N PRO A 97 -2.42 12.27 14.41
CA PRO A 97 -2.40 11.41 15.60
C PRO A 97 -1.45 10.22 15.48
N LEU A 98 -1.12 9.80 14.26
CA LEU A 98 -0.19 8.69 14.01
C LEU A 98 1.25 8.97 14.47
N TYR A 99 1.65 10.24 14.61
CA TYR A 99 2.99 10.60 15.11
C TYR A 99 3.06 10.75 16.62
N GLU A 100 1.91 10.77 17.30
CA GLU A 100 1.85 10.98 18.74
C GLU A 100 1.91 9.64 19.48
N GLU A 101 2.86 9.48 20.39
CA GLU A 101 3.08 8.23 21.15
C GLU A 101 1.86 7.82 21.97
N THR A 102 1.14 8.81 22.53
CA THR A 102 -0.02 8.62 23.40
C THR A 102 -1.35 8.53 22.64
N SER A 103 -1.34 8.64 21.31
CA SER A 103 -2.56 8.63 20.51
C SER A 103 -3.20 7.24 20.48
N VAL A 104 -4.51 7.21 20.75
CA VAL A 104 -5.34 6.01 20.61
C VAL A 104 -5.35 5.57 19.14
N THR A 105 -5.38 6.51 18.20
CA THR A 105 -5.30 6.23 16.76
C THR A 105 -4.03 5.45 16.40
N ARG A 106 -2.86 5.83 16.93
CA ARG A 106 -1.60 5.12 16.69
C ARG A 106 -1.63 3.72 17.29
N VAL A 107 -2.18 3.56 18.50
CA VAL A 107 -2.31 2.24 19.16
C VAL A 107 -3.23 1.31 18.35
N LEU A 108 -4.36 1.81 17.86
CA LEU A 108 -5.27 1.04 17.01
C LEU A 108 -4.62 0.67 15.67
N PHE A 109 -3.91 1.62 15.05
CA PHE A 109 -3.20 1.37 13.80
C PHE A 109 -2.10 0.31 13.97
N SER A 110 -1.28 0.40 15.00
CA SER A 110 -0.21 -0.58 15.25
C SER A 110 -0.77 -1.94 15.69
N GLY A 111 -1.75 -1.94 16.59
CA GLY A 111 -2.38 -3.14 17.12
C GLY A 111 -3.18 -3.93 16.08
N VAL A 112 -3.72 -3.28 15.04
CA VAL A 112 -4.49 -3.94 13.99
C VAL A 112 -3.70 -4.07 12.70
N VAL A 113 -3.26 -2.96 12.09
CA VAL A 113 -2.64 -2.97 10.76
C VAL A 113 -1.23 -3.56 10.83
N VAL A 114 -0.38 -3.05 11.73
CA VAL A 114 1.01 -3.53 11.83
C VAL A 114 1.05 -4.97 12.35
N ALA A 115 0.22 -5.32 13.34
CA ALA A 115 0.10 -6.69 13.81
C ALA A 115 -0.37 -7.66 12.70
N SER A 116 -1.34 -7.26 11.87
CA SER A 116 -1.79 -8.08 10.74
C SER A 116 -0.69 -8.26 9.69
N GLN A 117 0.08 -7.21 9.40
CA GLN A 117 1.25 -7.30 8.51
C GLN A 117 2.30 -8.27 9.07
N ALA A 118 2.57 -8.21 10.37
CA ALA A 118 3.49 -9.13 11.04
C ALA A 118 2.97 -10.58 11.02
N ALA A 119 1.67 -10.79 11.22
CA ALA A 119 1.04 -12.11 11.12
C ALA A 119 1.18 -12.71 9.71
N LEU A 120 0.92 -11.91 8.67
CA LEU A 120 1.12 -12.33 7.28
C LEU A 120 2.60 -12.61 6.98
N ALA A 121 3.53 -11.78 7.46
CA ALA A 121 4.96 -12.01 7.31
C ALA A 121 5.42 -13.30 8.03
N SER A 122 4.87 -13.58 9.21
CA SER A 122 5.10 -14.83 9.94
C SER A 122 4.60 -16.05 9.15
N LEU A 123 3.43 -15.95 8.54
CA LEU A 123 2.88 -17.01 7.71
C LEU A 123 3.77 -17.28 6.48
N VAL A 124 4.29 -16.24 5.84
CA VAL A 124 5.28 -16.37 4.76
C VAL A 124 6.53 -17.09 5.27
N MET A 125 7.04 -16.71 6.44
CA MET A 125 8.21 -17.37 7.04
C MET A 125 7.97 -18.85 7.32
N PHE A 126 6.81 -19.18 7.87
CA PHE A 126 6.40 -20.57 8.09
C PHE A 126 6.36 -21.37 6.79
N PHE A 127 5.77 -20.80 5.72
CA PHE A 127 5.76 -21.44 4.41
C PHE A 127 7.16 -21.58 3.79
N LEU A 128 8.08 -20.63 4.00
CA LEU A 128 9.47 -20.74 3.55
C LEU A 128 10.18 -21.93 4.23
N VAL A 129 9.96 -22.12 5.54
CA VAL A 129 10.52 -23.27 6.27
C VAL A 129 9.91 -24.58 5.78
N LEU A 130 8.59 -24.65 5.61
CA LEU A 130 7.92 -25.83 5.05
C LEU A 130 8.44 -26.15 3.63
N ALA A 131 8.61 -25.14 2.79
CA ALA A 131 9.15 -25.28 1.44
C ALA A 131 10.59 -25.81 1.47
N ALA A 132 11.44 -25.28 2.34
CA ALA A 132 12.81 -25.74 2.54
C ALA A 132 12.85 -27.23 2.96
N MET A 133 12.04 -27.63 3.94
CA MET A 133 11.92 -29.03 4.38
C MET A 133 11.42 -29.94 3.25
N ARG A 134 10.43 -29.49 2.46
CA ARG A 134 9.94 -30.24 1.31
C ARG A 134 11.02 -30.39 0.24
N MET A 135 11.82 -29.36 -0.01
CA MET A 135 12.90 -29.39 -1.00
C MET A 135 14.02 -30.34 -0.62
N MET A 136 14.34 -30.46 0.67
CA MET A 136 15.32 -31.45 1.16
C MET A 136 14.93 -32.90 0.88
N ARG A 137 13.62 -33.19 0.75
CA ARG A 137 13.12 -34.54 0.42
C ARG A 137 13.09 -34.85 -1.07
N SER A 138 13.20 -33.83 -1.92
CA SER A 138 13.28 -33.97 -3.38
C SER A 138 14.74 -34.01 -3.85
N ARG A 139 15.01 -34.47 -5.08
CA ARG A 139 16.39 -34.48 -5.59
C ARG A 139 16.97 -33.06 -5.58
N PRO A 140 18.16 -32.86 -4.98
CA PRO A 140 18.73 -31.52 -4.83
C PRO A 140 19.08 -30.95 -6.21
N ASN A 141 18.41 -29.86 -6.57
CA ASN A 141 18.79 -28.99 -7.69
C ASN A 141 19.68 -27.85 -7.16
N LEU A 142 20.53 -27.26 -7.99
CA LEU A 142 21.40 -26.14 -7.62
C LEU A 142 20.60 -24.97 -7.03
N TRP A 143 19.46 -24.65 -7.64
CA TRP A 143 18.51 -23.66 -7.12
C TRP A 143 17.96 -24.04 -5.76
N SER A 144 17.74 -25.34 -5.53
CA SER A 144 17.23 -25.82 -4.26
C SER A 144 18.22 -25.72 -3.13
N VAL A 145 19.49 -25.99 -3.42
CA VAL A 145 20.59 -25.81 -2.49
C VAL A 145 20.77 -24.33 -2.16
N GLY A 146 20.73 -23.45 -3.17
CA GLY A 146 20.84 -22.00 -2.96
C GLY A 146 19.72 -21.43 -2.10
N PHE A 147 18.46 -21.83 -2.36
CA PHE A 147 17.31 -21.43 -1.54
C PHE A 147 17.45 -21.90 -0.09
N LEU A 148 17.78 -23.19 0.10
CA LEU A 148 17.95 -23.77 1.43
C LEU A 148 19.06 -23.07 2.22
N ALA A 149 20.19 -22.79 1.58
CA ALA A 149 21.32 -22.08 2.18
C ALA A 149 20.91 -20.65 2.59
N ALA A 150 20.22 -19.91 1.73
CA ALA A 150 19.73 -18.57 2.06
C ALA A 150 18.80 -18.58 3.28
N VAL A 151 17.82 -19.49 3.30
CA VAL A 151 16.88 -19.65 4.44
C VAL A 151 17.61 -19.99 5.74
N LEU A 152 18.54 -20.94 5.70
CA LEU A 152 19.33 -21.34 6.87
C LEU A 152 20.20 -20.19 7.40
N ILE A 153 20.93 -19.50 6.53
CA ILE A 153 21.78 -18.36 6.90
C ILE A 153 20.93 -17.26 7.53
N THR A 154 19.77 -16.93 6.94
CA THR A 154 18.87 -15.94 7.50
C THR A 154 18.38 -16.37 8.88
N LEU A 155 17.87 -17.60 9.03
CA LEU A 155 17.35 -18.13 10.31
C LEU A 155 18.39 -18.13 11.42
N ILE A 156 19.59 -18.64 11.14
CA ILE A 156 20.68 -18.72 12.11
C ILE A 156 21.16 -17.31 12.49
N GLY A 157 21.26 -16.40 11.53
CA GLY A 157 21.71 -15.03 11.79
C GLY A 157 20.73 -14.17 12.59
N TRP A 158 19.49 -14.63 12.84
CA TRP A 158 18.58 -13.97 13.79
C TRP A 158 18.84 -14.37 15.25
N MET A 159 19.65 -15.41 15.50
CA MET A 159 19.98 -15.84 16.85
C MET A 159 21.05 -14.91 17.46
N PRO A 160 20.83 -14.35 18.68
CA PRO A 160 21.72 -13.37 19.28
C PRO A 160 22.96 -14.03 19.94
N PHE A 161 23.73 -14.82 19.19
CA PHE A 161 24.94 -15.47 19.66
C PHE A 161 26.20 -14.70 19.25
N GLY A 162 26.97 -14.23 20.24
CA GLY A 162 28.16 -13.40 20.00
C GLY A 162 29.29 -14.09 19.21
N PHE A 163 29.35 -15.43 19.23
CA PHE A 163 30.34 -16.22 18.48
C PHE A 163 30.00 -16.39 16.99
N MET A 164 28.81 -15.96 16.54
CA MET A 164 28.34 -16.09 15.16
C MET A 164 28.48 -14.81 14.32
N SER A 165 29.40 -13.91 14.69
CA SER A 165 29.59 -12.60 14.03
C SER A 165 29.79 -12.68 12.51
N THR A 166 30.45 -13.73 12.02
CA THR A 166 30.61 -14.00 10.57
C THR A 166 29.28 -14.30 9.88
N VAL A 167 28.42 -15.12 10.49
CA VAL A 167 27.10 -15.47 9.93
C VAL A 167 26.19 -14.25 9.93
N ASN A 168 26.25 -13.42 10.98
CA ASN A 168 25.50 -12.17 11.07
C ASN A 168 25.89 -11.22 9.93
N ARG A 169 27.18 -11.06 9.63
CA ARG A 169 27.65 -10.23 8.50
C ARG A 169 27.12 -10.74 7.15
N ILE A 170 27.10 -12.04 6.93
CA ILE A 170 26.58 -12.63 5.69
C ILE A 170 25.07 -12.41 5.60
N ARG A 171 24.32 -12.59 6.71
CA ARG A 171 22.90 -12.27 6.78
C ARG A 171 22.64 -10.80 6.48
N ASP A 172 23.41 -9.88 7.07
CA ASP A 172 23.22 -8.45 6.87
C ASP A 172 23.48 -8.06 5.41
N TRP A 173 24.50 -8.64 4.78
CA TRP A 173 24.72 -8.50 3.34
C TRP A 173 23.55 -9.05 2.51
N LEU A 174 23.04 -10.24 2.86
CA LEU A 174 21.91 -10.88 2.17
C LEU A 174 20.63 -10.04 2.25
N ILE A 175 20.35 -9.44 3.41
CA ILE A 175 19.18 -8.57 3.62
C ILE A 175 19.39 -7.21 2.92
N SER A 176 20.56 -6.60 3.10
CA SER A 176 20.82 -5.24 2.61
C SER A 176 21.03 -5.15 1.10
N VAL A 177 21.48 -6.23 0.44
CA VAL A 177 21.78 -6.22 -1.00
C VAL A 177 20.70 -7.00 -1.79
N PRO A 178 20.66 -8.35 -1.85
CA PRO A 178 19.63 -9.07 -2.62
C PRO A 178 18.19 -8.83 -2.16
N ALA A 179 17.91 -8.93 -0.86
CA ALA A 179 16.52 -8.81 -0.39
C ALA A 179 15.98 -7.39 -0.55
N SER A 180 16.80 -6.38 -0.25
CA SER A 180 16.44 -4.98 -0.48
C SER A 180 16.27 -4.67 -1.97
N ALA A 181 17.09 -5.25 -2.85
CA ALA A 181 16.94 -5.12 -4.30
C ALA A 181 15.61 -5.72 -4.78
N GLY A 182 15.22 -6.88 -4.26
CA GLY A 182 13.90 -7.48 -4.52
C GLY A 182 12.75 -6.60 -4.05
N ALA A 183 12.83 -6.08 -2.80
CA ALA A 183 11.82 -5.17 -2.25
C ALA A 183 11.68 -3.88 -3.08
N ARG A 184 12.81 -3.29 -3.48
CA ARG A 184 12.83 -2.13 -4.39
C ARG A 184 12.25 -2.48 -5.76
N GLY A 185 12.56 -3.67 -6.29
CA GLY A 185 11.98 -4.17 -7.53
C GLY A 185 10.46 -4.26 -7.47
N ILE A 186 9.88 -4.73 -6.36
CA ILE A 186 8.43 -4.74 -6.14
C ILE A 186 7.87 -3.33 -6.13
N ILE A 187 8.49 -2.40 -5.39
CA ILE A 187 8.04 -1.00 -5.33
C ILE A 187 8.09 -0.35 -6.70
N LEU A 188 9.17 -0.56 -7.46
CA LEU A 188 9.29 -0.08 -8.84
C LEU A 188 8.25 -0.72 -9.75
N GLY A 189 7.97 -2.01 -9.61
CA GLY A 189 6.92 -2.70 -10.35
C GLY A 189 5.54 -2.11 -10.09
N VAL A 190 5.20 -1.82 -8.82
CA VAL A 190 3.96 -1.15 -8.44
C VAL A 190 3.91 0.25 -9.04
N ALA A 191 5.00 1.03 -8.94
CA ALA A 191 5.07 2.37 -9.51
C ALA A 191 4.92 2.38 -11.04
N LEU A 192 5.56 1.46 -11.76
CA LEU A 192 5.40 1.30 -13.20
C LEU A 192 3.98 0.86 -13.57
N GLY A 193 3.38 -0.01 -12.76
CA GLY A 193 1.98 -0.42 -12.92
C GLY A 193 1.01 0.76 -12.82
N THR A 194 1.16 1.61 -11.80
CA THR A 194 0.31 2.80 -11.62
C THR A 194 0.56 3.83 -12.72
N LEU A 195 1.81 4.04 -13.14
CA LEU A 195 2.14 4.89 -14.30
C LEU A 195 1.52 4.37 -15.59
N THR A 196 1.50 3.05 -15.80
CA THR A 196 0.88 2.44 -16.99
C THR A 196 -0.60 2.75 -17.06
N VAL A 197 -1.33 2.65 -15.94
CA VAL A 197 -2.75 3.05 -15.87
C VAL A 197 -2.90 4.54 -16.20
N GLY A 198 -2.05 5.40 -15.62
CA GLY A 198 -2.05 6.83 -15.95
C GLY A 198 -1.84 7.11 -17.43
N ILE A 199 -0.85 6.47 -18.06
CA ILE A 199 -0.55 6.63 -19.50
C ILE A 199 -1.71 6.14 -20.36
N ARG A 200 -2.36 5.02 -20.02
CA ARG A 200 -3.53 4.53 -20.76
C ARG A 200 -4.70 5.51 -20.73
N VAL A 201 -4.90 6.18 -19.61
CA VAL A 201 -5.90 7.26 -19.49
C VAL A 201 -5.47 8.46 -20.33
N LEU A 202 -4.21 8.90 -20.26
CA LEU A 202 -3.67 10.04 -21.02
C LEU A 202 -3.67 9.82 -22.54
N THR A 203 -3.46 8.59 -23.00
CA THR A 203 -3.53 8.21 -24.42
C THR A 203 -4.96 7.95 -24.89
N GLY A 204 -5.95 7.99 -23.99
CA GLY A 204 -7.36 7.78 -24.29
C GLY A 204 -7.73 6.34 -24.66
N VAL A 205 -6.82 5.39 -24.42
CA VAL A 205 -7.03 3.94 -24.57
C VAL A 205 -8.03 3.46 -23.52
N GLU A 206 -7.85 3.87 -22.27
CA GLU A 206 -8.83 3.66 -21.20
C GLU A 206 -9.68 4.91 -21.03
N ARG A 207 -11.00 4.74 -21.07
CA ARG A 207 -11.97 5.82 -20.88
C ARG A 207 -12.88 5.48 -19.70
N PRO A 208 -12.50 5.85 -18.47
CA PRO A 208 -13.23 5.46 -17.26
C PRO A 208 -14.68 5.96 -17.22
N TYR A 209 -14.99 6.96 -18.04
CA TYR A 209 -16.31 7.57 -18.09
C TYR A 209 -17.31 6.85 -19.01
N LYS A 210 -16.92 5.76 -19.70
CA LYS A 210 -17.79 5.09 -20.68
C LYS A 210 -18.81 4.10 -20.08
N ASP A 211 -18.68 3.78 -18.80
CA ASP A 211 -19.62 2.92 -18.05
C ASP A 211 -20.63 3.77 -17.27
#